data_AF-A0A191TLA0-F1
#
_entry.id   AF-A0A191TLA0-F1
#
_cell.length_a   1.000
_cell.length_b   1.000
_cell.length_c   1.000
_cell.angle_alpha   90.00
_cell.angle_beta   90.00
_cell.angle_gamma   90.00
#
_symmetry.space_group_name_H-M   'P 1'
#
loop_
_entity.id
_entity.type
_entity.pdbx_description
1 polymer ?
#
loop_
_entity_poly.entity_id
_entity_poly.type
_entity_poly.pdbx_seq_one_letter_code
_entity_poly.pdbx_strand_id
1 'polypeptide(L)' 'MKNLKYFFLSVFTLFIGITQSFAQCALCTKTAQQLGDGPGTGLNKGIIYLMFIPLALIFYIGYRWYKREKMLRAEHRI' A
#
# COMPACT_ATOMS: atom_id res chain seq x y z
N MET A 1 9.52 -24.47 -5.11
CA MET A 1 10.40 -23.28 -4.99
C MET A 1 10.35 -22.34 -6.18
N LYS A 2 10.14 -22.81 -7.42
CA LYS A 2 10.10 -21.95 -8.63
C LYS A 2 9.01 -20.86 -8.52
N ASN A 3 7.81 -21.24 -8.06
CA ASN A 3 6.68 -20.32 -7.85
C ASN A 3 6.94 -19.25 -6.77
N LEU A 4 7.71 -19.60 -5.73
CA LEU A 4 8.11 -18.64 -4.69
C LEU A 4 9.14 -17.64 -5.24
N LYS A 5 10.04 -18.10 -6.12
CA LYS A 5 11.01 -17.24 -6.81
C LYS A 5 10.30 -16.25 -7.74
N TYR A 6 9.27 -16.69 -8.47
CA TYR A 6 8.44 -15.80 -9.29
C TYR A 6 7.59 -14.83 -8.47
N PHE A 7 7.09 -15.24 -7.29
CA PHE A 7 6.40 -14.36 -6.36
C PHE A 7 7.32 -13.24 -5.85
N PHE A 8 8.52 -13.58 -5.36
CA PHE A 8 9.49 -12.57 -4.93
C PHE A 8 9.97 -11.66 -6.07
N LEU A 9 10.16 -12.21 -7.28
CA LEU A 9 10.51 -11.43 -8.47
C LEU A 9 9.40 -10.43 -8.85
N SER A 10 8.15 -10.87 -8.80
CA SER A 10 6.98 -10.01 -9.07
C SER A 10 6.88 -8.86 -8.07
N VAL A 11 7.05 -9.14 -6.78
CA VAL A 11 7.04 -8.11 -5.73
C VAL A 11 8.20 -7.12 -5.91
N PHE A 12 9.40 -7.61 -6.23
CA PHE A 12 10.58 -6.77 -6.46
C PHE A 12 10.38 -5.80 -7.64
N THR A 13 9.86 -6.29 -8.77
CA THR A 13 9.55 -5.45 -9.94
C THR A 13 8.49 -4.40 -9.62
N LEU A 14 7.48 -4.74 -8.82
CA LEU A 14 6.45 -3.79 -8.36
C LEU A 14 7.03 -2.66 -7.50
N PHE A 15 8.02 -2.97 -6.65
CA PHE A 15 8.69 -1.97 -5.80
C PHE A 15 9.54 -0.98 -6.58
N ILE A 16 10.19 -1.41 -7.68
CA ILE A 16 11.01 -0.53 -8.52
C ILE A 16 10.15 0.50 -9.27
N GLY A 17 8.91 0.17 -9.61
CA GLY A 17 8.00 1.06 -10.35
C GLY A 17 7.43 2.25 -9.57
N ILE A 18 7.68 2.36 -8.26
CA ILE A 18 7.06 3.37 -7.38
C ILE A 18 7.76 4.74 -7.49
N THR A 19 8.92 4.83 -8.16
CA THR A 19 9.78 6.03 -8.15
C THR A 19 9.22 7.22 -8.93
N GLN A 20 8.21 7.03 -9.79
CA GLN A 20 7.58 8.09 -10.57
C GLN A 20 6.16 8.33 -10.03
N SER A 21 5.98 9.37 -9.22
CA SER A 21 4.67 9.71 -8.63
C SER A 21 3.77 10.41 -9.67
N PHE A 22 3.30 9.68 -10.68
CA PHE A 22 2.18 10.14 -11.49
C PHE A 22 0.88 9.90 -10.71
N ALA A 23 0.02 10.92 -10.64
CA ALA A 23 -1.28 10.75 -10.02
C ALA A 23 -2.07 9.66 -10.79
N GLN A 24 -2.51 8.62 -10.08
CA GLN A 24 -3.16 7.44 -10.67
C GLN A 24 -4.63 7.68 -11.02
N CYS A 25 -5.20 8.83 -10.63
CA CYS A 25 -6.57 9.24 -10.89
C CYS A 25 -6.63 10.44 -11.86
N ALA A 26 -7.40 10.31 -12.96
CA ALA A 26 -7.52 11.37 -13.99
C ALA A 26 -8.01 12.72 -13.44
N LEU A 27 -8.85 12.69 -12.39
CA LEU A 27 -9.32 13.88 -11.68
C LEU A 27 -8.17 14.58 -10.93
N CYS A 28 -7.37 13.81 -10.22
CA CYS A 28 -6.25 14.30 -9.42
C CYS A 28 -5.17 14.95 -10.29
N THR A 29 -4.89 14.37 -11.47
CA THR A 29 -3.95 14.93 -12.46
C THR A 29 -4.42 16.28 -12.99
N LYS A 30 -5.70 16.39 -13.37
CA LYS A 30 -6.32 17.65 -13.83
C LYS A 30 -6.21 18.74 -12.75
N THR A 31 -6.58 18.41 -11.52
CA THR A 31 -6.51 19.36 -10.40
C THR A 31 -5.07 19.78 -10.10
N ALA A 32 -4.12 18.84 -10.06
CA ALA A 32 -2.70 19.17 -9.82
C ALA A 32 -2.13 20.13 -10.88
N GLN A 33 -2.50 19.94 -12.16
CA GLN A 33 -2.06 20.81 -13.26
C GLN A 33 -2.60 22.24 -13.18
N GLN A 34 -3.79 22.43 -12.60
CA GLN A 34 -4.40 23.76 -12.41
C GLN A 34 -3.80 24.53 -11.22
N LEU A 35 -3.12 23.82 -10.31
CA LEU A 35 -2.67 24.34 -9.02
C LEU A 35 -1.22 24.89 -9.04
N GLY A 36 -0.47 24.67 -10.13
CA GLY A 36 0.96 25.01 -10.23
C GLY A 36 1.87 24.07 -9.42
N ASP A 37 3.19 24.22 -9.56
CA ASP A 37 4.17 23.24 -9.05
C ASP A 37 4.13 23.03 -7.53
N GLY A 38 3.96 24.08 -6.73
CA GLY A 38 3.94 24.00 -5.27
C GLY A 38 2.71 23.25 -4.73
N PRO A 39 1.49 23.79 -4.95
CA PRO A 39 0.25 23.16 -4.48
C PRO A 39 -0.05 21.82 -5.17
N GLY A 40 0.34 21.65 -6.45
CA GLY A 40 0.21 20.37 -7.17
C GLY A 40 1.05 19.25 -6.57
N THR A 41 2.28 19.55 -6.14
CA THR A 41 3.14 18.57 -5.44
C THR A 41 2.59 18.23 -4.05
N GLY A 42 2.02 19.21 -3.35
CA GLY A 42 1.34 18.99 -2.06
C GLY A 42 0.15 18.03 -2.20
N LEU A 43 -0.65 18.19 -3.26
CA LEU A 43 -1.79 17.32 -3.54
C LEU A 43 -1.39 15.84 -3.74
N ASN A 44 -0.34 15.57 -4.52
CA ASN A 44 0.15 14.21 -4.76
C ASN A 44 0.59 13.51 -3.46
N LYS A 45 1.29 14.24 -2.58
CA LYS A 45 1.66 13.73 -1.25
C LYS A 45 0.43 13.40 -0.40
N GLY A 46 -0.61 14.24 -0.48
CA GLY A 46 -1.90 13.99 0.17
C GLY A 46 -2.58 12.71 -0.30
N ILE A 47 -2.58 12.42 -1.61
CA ILE A 47 -3.17 11.19 -2.17
C ILE A 47 -2.45 9.95 -1.65
N ILE A 48 -1.12 9.95 -1.66
CA ILE A 48 -0.32 8.82 -1.13
C ILE A 48 -0.63 8.62 0.35
N TYR A 49 -0.70 9.69 1.13
CA TYR A 49 -1.03 9.64 2.55
C TYR A 49 -2.42 9.04 2.80
N LEU A 50 -3.43 9.50 2.08
CA LEU A 50 -4.81 9.02 2.18
C LEU A 50 -4.96 7.56 1.73
N MET A 51 -4.17 7.09 0.75
CA MET A 51 -4.18 5.70 0.32
C MET A 51 -3.42 4.78 1.28
N PHE A 52 -2.31 5.25 1.85
CA PHE A 52 -1.46 4.45 2.73
C PHE A 52 -2.14 4.12 4.06
N ILE A 53 -2.83 5.09 4.67
CA ILE A 53 -3.50 4.91 5.96
C ILE A 53 -4.46 3.71 6.01
N PRO A 54 -5.47 3.60 5.12
CA PRO A 54 -6.43 2.50 5.19
C PRO A 54 -5.75 1.15 4.95
N LEU A 55 -4.74 1.09 4.08
CA LEU A 55 -3.97 -0.14 3.84
C LEU A 55 -3.16 -0.56 5.08
N ALA A 56 -2.47 0.39 5.71
CA ALA A 56 -1.71 0.15 6.93
C ALA A 56 -2.62 -0.30 8.08
N LEU A 57 -3.81 0.30 8.20
CA LEU A 57 -4.78 -0.05 9.23
C LEU A 57 -5.34 -1.46 9.05
N ILE A 58 -5.75 -1.82 7.83
CA ILE A 58 -6.20 -3.19 7.50
C ILE A 58 -5.09 -4.20 7.78
N PHE A 59 -3.86 -3.89 7.36
CA PHE A 59 -2.70 -4.76 7.61
C PHE A 59 -2.46 -4.96 9.11
N TYR A 60 -2.46 -3.89 9.90
CA TYR A 60 -2.25 -3.96 11.34
C TYR A 60 -3.34 -4.78 12.05
N ILE A 61 -4.61 -4.49 11.77
CA ILE A 61 -5.75 -5.21 12.36
C ILE A 61 -5.71 -6.69 11.95
N GLY A 62 -5.51 -6.97 10.66
CA GLY A 62 -5.43 -8.32 10.13
C GLY A 62 -4.29 -9.13 10.77
N TYR A 63 -3.11 -8.53 10.94
CA TYR A 63 -1.98 -9.16 11.60
C TYR A 63 -2.27 -9.48 13.08
N ARG A 64 -2.86 -8.53 13.82
CA ARG A 64 -3.25 -8.72 15.23
C ARG A 64 -4.31 -9.80 15.37
N TRP A 65 -5.29 -9.83 14.47
CA TRP A 65 -6.30 -10.89 14.41
C TRP A 65 -5.61 -12.25 14.18
N TYR A 66 -4.83 -12.40 13.11
CA TYR A 66 -4.17 -13.66 12.78
C TYR A 66 -3.33 -14.22 13.94
N LYS A 67 -2.58 -13.35 14.63
CA LYS A 67 -1.79 -13.73 15.81
C LYS A 67 -2.68 -14.27 16.94
N ARG A 68 -3.80 -13.61 17.23
CA ARG A 68 -4.77 -14.05 18.25
C ARG A 68 -5.38 -15.40 17.89
N GLU A 69 -5.80 -15.59 16.65
CA GLU A 69 -6.40 -16.86 16.18
C GLU A 69 -5.43 -18.02 16.24
N LYS A 70 -4.15 -17.77 15.94
CA LYS A 70 -3.12 -18.78 16.05
C LYS A 70 -2.89 -19.20 17.51
N MET A 71 -2.95 -18.25 18.45
CA MET A 71 -2.88 -18.54 19.89
C MET A 71 -4.10 -19.34 20.37
N LEU A 72 -5.31 -18.90 20.04
CA LEU A 72 -6.56 -19.59 20.41
C LEU A 72 -6.62 -21.02 19.85
N ARG A 73 -6.18 -21.23 18.60
CA ARG A 73 -6.10 -22.58 18.00
C ARG A 73 -5.03 -23.46 18.63
N ALA A 74 -3.97 -22.87 19.19
CA ALA A 74 -2.95 -23.63 19.92
C ALA A 74 -3.47 -24.05 21.30
N GLU A 75 -4.22 -23.19 21.97
CA GLU A 75 -4.85 -23.49 23.26
C GLU A 75 -5.95 -24.56 23.14
N HIS A 76 -6.80 -24.48 22.12
CA HIS A 76 -7.81 -25.51 21.82
C HIS A 76 -7.25 -26.88 21.38
N ARG A 77 -5.94 -27.01 21.17
CA ARG A 77 -5.29 -28.28 20.79
C ARG A 77 -4.63 -29.01 21.97
N ILE A 78 -4.65 -28.42 23.16
CA ILE A 78 -4.22 -29.04 24.43
C ILE A 78 -5.47 -29.55 25.14
#